data_AF-A0A8S1R6K7-F1
#
_entry.id   AF-A0A8S1R6K7-F1
#
_cell.length_a   1.000
_cell.length_b   1.000
_cell.length_c   1.000
_cell.angle_alpha   90.00
_cell.angle_beta   90.00
_cell.angle_gamma   90.00
#
_symmetry.space_group_name_H-M   'P 1'
#
loop_
_entity.id
_entity.type
_entity.pdbx_description
1 polymer ?
#
loop_
_entity_poly.entity_id
_entity_poly.type
_entity_poly.pdbx_seq_one_letter_code
_entity_poly.pdbx_strand_id
1 'polypeptide(L)'
;MGNCCDGRDQKSSKQIFIIGPPGSGKSKLTEKLSNNKKYEFIDIPELDMESSIKSREKSIENFQKQYKKSENDNKQIIGLILCVKFERTDLMKRNLLSVIKFFRQFKNLMILVVTHFDLSENQNQDKRDLKKSLNYLLDKDEERVMFSNNFEQDGQEVIDQAIQKIIEKKNELQFTLKNTIFEEFDESEQKKLLQNMQQSFNKC
;
A
#
# COMPACT_ATOMS: atom_id res chain seq x y z
N MET A 1 -10.97 -32.61 -36.70
CA MET A 1 -11.72 -31.53 -36.03
C MET A 1 -11.90 -31.93 -34.58
N GLY A 2 -11.31 -31.15 -33.67
CA GLY A 2 -11.35 -31.42 -32.24
C GLY A 2 -10.49 -30.38 -31.53
N ASN A 3 -11.04 -29.18 -31.36
CA ASN A 3 -10.41 -28.11 -30.58
C ASN A 3 -10.39 -28.52 -29.10
N CYS A 4 -9.20 -28.76 -28.55
CA CYS A 4 -8.99 -28.71 -27.11
C CYS A 4 -8.79 -27.26 -26.70
N CYS A 5 -9.84 -26.63 -26.18
CA CYS A 5 -9.74 -25.38 -25.44
C CYS A 5 -9.14 -25.70 -24.07
N ASP A 6 -7.82 -25.63 -23.99
CA ASP A 6 -7.10 -25.75 -22.73
C ASP A 6 -7.24 -24.43 -21.96
N GLY A 7 -8.32 -24.32 -21.19
CA GLY A 7 -8.60 -23.23 -20.27
C GLY A 7 -7.58 -23.25 -19.13
N ARG A 8 -6.36 -22.81 -19.41
CA ARG A 8 -5.40 -22.47 -18.37
C ARG A 8 -5.89 -21.19 -17.71
N ASP A 9 -6.56 -21.34 -16.57
CA ASP A 9 -6.66 -20.27 -15.57
C ASP A 9 -5.24 -19.77 -15.30
N GLN A 10 -4.85 -18.69 -15.96
CA GLN A 10 -3.60 -17.99 -15.67
C GLN A 10 -3.75 -17.44 -14.25
N LYS A 11 -3.21 -18.17 -13.28
CA LYS A 11 -3.18 -17.77 -11.88
C LYS A 11 -2.41 -16.46 -11.78
N SER A 12 -3.12 -15.34 -11.72
CA SER A 12 -2.53 -14.00 -11.57
C SER A 12 -1.61 -13.99 -10.34
N SER A 13 -0.36 -13.57 -10.49
CA SER A 13 0.54 -13.43 -9.35
C SER A 13 0.01 -12.34 -8.41
N LYS A 14 0.13 -12.56 -7.10
CA LYS A 14 -0.33 -11.61 -6.08
C LYS A 14 0.79 -10.65 -5.70
N GLN A 15 0.47 -9.37 -5.66
CA GLN A 15 1.41 -8.29 -5.37
C GLN A 15 1.01 -7.48 -4.13
N ILE A 16 2.02 -7.01 -3.42
CA ILE A 16 1.88 -6.12 -2.27
C ILE A 16 2.76 -4.90 -2.50
N PHE A 17 2.17 -3.72 -2.38
CA PHE A 17 2.93 -2.48 -2.49
C PHE A 17 3.50 -2.09 -1.13
N ILE A 18 4.78 -1.74 -1.11
CA ILE A 18 5.48 -1.23 0.06
C ILE A 18 5.56 0.29 -0.09
N ILE A 19 4.92 1.01 0.82
CA ILE A 19 4.79 2.47 0.82
C ILE A 19 5.35 3.05 2.11
N GLY A 20 5.64 4.35 2.12
CA GLY A 20 6.10 5.04 3.32
C GLY A 20 6.83 6.34 3.01
N PRO A 21 7.06 7.18 4.02
CA PRO A 21 7.77 8.44 3.87
C PRO A 21 9.25 8.19 3.49
N PRO A 22 9.95 9.23 3.01
CA PRO A 22 11.40 9.18 2.79
C PRO A 22 12.14 8.65 4.03
N GLY A 23 13.15 7.79 3.82
CA GLY A 23 13.93 7.22 4.92
C GLY A 23 13.22 6.19 5.82
N SER A 24 12.00 5.77 5.50
CA SER A 24 11.24 4.76 6.26
C SER A 24 11.79 3.32 6.20
N GLY A 25 12.84 3.07 5.42
CA GLY A 25 13.46 1.74 5.33
C GLY A 25 12.78 0.75 4.37
N LYS A 26 11.87 1.20 3.51
CA LYS A 26 11.14 0.38 2.52
C LYS A 26 12.06 -0.52 1.70
N SER A 27 13.10 0.03 1.09
CA SER A 27 13.96 -0.72 0.17
C SER A 27 14.68 -1.89 0.84
N LYS A 28 15.15 -1.69 2.09
CA LYS A 28 15.73 -2.78 2.91
C LYS A 28 14.68 -3.84 3.26
N LEU A 29 13.44 -3.43 3.54
CA LEU A 29 12.34 -4.37 3.77
C LEU A 29 12.01 -5.18 2.51
N THR A 30 11.89 -4.52 1.37
CA THR A 30 11.63 -5.16 0.07
C THR A 30 12.70 -6.17 -0.27
N GLU A 31 13.98 -5.83 -0.08
CA GLU A 31 15.10 -6.75 -0.29
C GLU A 31 14.97 -8.00 0.59
N LYS A 32 14.64 -7.83 1.87
CA LYS A 32 14.42 -8.94 2.82
C LYS A 32 13.21 -9.81 2.46
N LEU A 33 12.21 -9.24 1.80
CA LEU A 33 11.00 -9.94 1.36
C LEU A 33 11.10 -10.49 -0.07
N SER A 34 12.15 -10.16 -0.82
CA SER A 34 12.31 -10.54 -2.23
C SER A 34 12.35 -12.05 -2.47
N ASN A 35 12.82 -12.83 -1.48
CA ASN A 35 12.87 -14.30 -1.55
C ASN A 35 11.53 -14.98 -1.28
N ASN A 36 10.47 -14.22 -0.97
CA ASN A 36 9.14 -14.78 -0.75
C ASN A 36 8.58 -15.35 -2.06
N LYS A 37 8.18 -16.63 -2.04
CA LYS A 37 7.66 -17.35 -3.22
C LYS A 37 6.15 -17.18 -3.43
N LYS A 38 5.43 -16.64 -2.43
CA LYS A 38 3.97 -16.53 -2.45
C LYS A 38 3.50 -15.17 -3.00
N TYR A 39 4.25 -14.12 -2.70
CA TYR A 39 3.89 -12.73 -3.03
C TYR A 39 5.07 -12.00 -3.63
N GLU A 40 4.79 -11.13 -4.59
CA GLU A 40 5.75 -10.18 -5.11
C GLU A 40 5.60 -8.85 -4.36
N PHE A 41 6.68 -8.39 -3.74
CA PHE A 41 6.71 -7.14 -2.98
C PHE A 41 7.31 -6.03 -3.84
N ILE A 42 6.56 -4.94 -4.03
CA ILE A 42 6.94 -3.83 -4.89
C ILE A 42 7.26 -2.61 -4.02
N ASP A 43 8.50 -2.15 -4.04
CA ASP A 43 8.88 -0.87 -3.44
C ASP A 43 8.31 0.28 -4.27
N ILE A 44 7.37 1.01 -3.69
CA ILE A 44 6.85 2.23 -4.31
C ILE A 44 7.81 3.37 -3.95
N PRO A 45 8.25 4.17 -4.95
CA PRO A 45 9.10 5.33 -4.71
C PRO A 45 8.56 6.24 -3.59
N GLU A 46 9.45 6.98 -2.96
CA GLU A 46 9.15 7.78 -1.77
C GLU A 46 7.90 8.64 -1.95
N LEU A 47 6.98 8.53 -0.98
CA LEU A 47 5.74 9.31 -0.95
C LEU A 47 5.96 10.58 -0.16
N ASP A 48 6.43 11.62 -0.87
CA ASP A 48 6.52 12.96 -0.31
C ASP A 48 5.25 13.76 -0.67
N MET A 49 4.26 13.63 0.22
CA MET A 49 2.94 14.21 0.02
C MET A 49 2.80 15.62 0.63
N GLU A 50 3.80 16.11 1.37
CA GLU A 50 3.69 17.34 2.18
C GLU A 50 4.68 18.45 1.78
N SER A 51 5.81 18.17 1.11
CA SER A 51 6.83 19.19 0.89
C SER A 51 6.46 20.26 -0.14
N SER A 52 6.03 19.86 -1.33
CA SER A 52 5.65 20.77 -2.43
C SER A 52 4.61 20.13 -3.33
N ILE A 53 3.88 20.95 -4.09
CA ILE A 53 2.91 20.47 -5.09
C ILE A 53 3.60 19.54 -6.10
N LYS A 54 4.78 19.94 -6.60
CA LYS A 54 5.57 19.13 -7.54
C LYS A 54 5.98 17.78 -6.96
N SER A 55 6.39 17.73 -5.69
CA SER A 55 6.76 16.48 -5.02
C SER A 55 5.55 15.56 -4.85
N ARG A 56 4.39 16.14 -4.52
CA ARG A 56 3.13 15.41 -4.38
C ARG A 56 2.66 14.84 -5.72
N GLU A 57 2.63 15.65 -6.77
CA GLU A 57 2.27 15.21 -8.14
C GLU A 57 3.16 14.06 -8.59
N LYS A 58 4.48 14.21 -8.44
CA LYS A 58 5.44 13.14 -8.75
C LYS A 58 5.18 11.86 -7.94
N SER A 59 4.80 11.98 -6.66
CA SER A 59 4.47 10.82 -5.81
C SER A 59 3.21 10.11 -6.31
N ILE A 60 2.19 10.86 -6.72
CA ILE A 60 0.94 10.33 -7.29
C ILE A 60 1.22 9.64 -8.63
N GLU A 61 1.94 10.30 -9.55
CA GLU A 61 2.32 9.74 -10.85
C GLU A 61 3.13 8.45 -10.71
N ASN A 62 4.10 8.41 -9.78
CA ASN A 62 4.88 7.21 -9.52
C ASN A 62 4.00 6.07 -9.02
N PHE A 63 3.07 6.35 -8.11
CA PHE A 63 2.14 5.34 -7.60
C PHE A 63 1.24 4.80 -8.72
N GLN A 64 0.63 5.70 -9.52
CA GLN A 64 -0.21 5.35 -10.67
C GLN A 64 0.54 4.51 -11.70
N LYS A 65 1.79 4.89 -12.02
CA LYS A 65 2.64 4.15 -12.96
C LYS A 65 2.90 2.72 -12.49
N GLN A 66 3.15 2.50 -11.20
CA GLN A 66 3.34 1.15 -10.66
C GLN A 66 2.04 0.36 -10.66
N TYR A 67 0.92 0.97 -10.28
CA TYR A 67 -0.40 0.36 -10.33
C TYR A 67 -0.77 -0.11 -11.75
N LYS A 68 -0.63 0.76 -12.75
CA LYS A 68 -0.84 0.43 -14.17
C LYS A 68 0.06 -0.68 -14.67
N LYS A 69 1.33 -0.65 -14.26
CA LYS A 69 2.27 -1.72 -14.63
C LYS A 69 1.77 -3.07 -14.11
N SER A 70 1.33 -3.13 -12.85
CA SER A 70 0.71 -4.32 -12.28
C SER A 70 -0.53 -4.77 -13.03
N GLU A 71 -1.42 -3.86 -13.40
CA GLU A 71 -2.61 -4.19 -14.20
C GLU A 71 -2.26 -4.73 -15.59
N ASN A 72 -1.33 -4.08 -16.30
CA ASN A 72 -0.87 -4.51 -17.61
C ASN A 72 -0.18 -5.88 -17.58
N ASP A 73 0.52 -6.18 -16.49
CA ASP A 73 1.16 -7.47 -16.25
C ASP A 73 0.17 -8.54 -15.74
N ASN A 74 -1.15 -8.24 -15.69
CA ASN A 74 -2.21 -9.10 -15.15
C ASN A 74 -1.94 -9.57 -13.69
N LYS A 75 -1.33 -8.69 -12.88
CA LYS A 75 -1.00 -8.98 -11.48
C LYS A 75 -2.08 -8.44 -10.56
N GLN A 76 -2.42 -9.23 -9.55
CA GLN A 76 -3.43 -8.85 -8.57
C GLN A 76 -2.78 -8.14 -7.39
N ILE A 77 -3.05 -6.85 -7.22
CA ILE A 77 -2.66 -6.13 -6.00
C ILE A 77 -3.61 -6.54 -4.87
N ILE A 78 -3.05 -7.04 -3.77
CA ILE A 78 -3.83 -7.58 -2.64
C ILE A 78 -3.76 -6.73 -1.37
N GLY A 79 -2.78 -5.82 -1.26
CA GLY A 79 -2.68 -4.94 -0.10
C GLY A 79 -1.44 -4.04 -0.11
N LEU A 80 -1.27 -3.34 1.00
CA LEU A 80 -0.21 -2.37 1.23
C LEU A 80 0.55 -2.72 2.50
N ILE A 81 1.87 -2.58 2.46
CA ILE A 81 2.71 -2.47 3.65
C ILE A 81 3.14 -1.02 3.78
N LEU A 82 2.76 -0.38 4.87
CA LEU A 82 3.18 0.97 5.23
C LEU A 82 4.37 0.88 6.18
N CYS A 83 5.52 1.35 5.74
CA CYS A 83 6.74 1.42 6.54
C CYS A 83 6.84 2.75 7.27
N VAL A 84 7.26 2.72 8.53
CA VAL A 84 7.63 3.92 9.28
C VAL A 84 8.89 3.64 10.09
N LYS A 85 9.85 4.56 10.11
CA LYS A 85 11.09 4.40 10.86
C LYS A 85 10.82 4.55 12.37
N PHE A 86 11.38 3.66 13.18
CA PHE A 86 11.43 3.81 14.62
C PHE A 86 12.39 4.94 14.98
N GLU A 87 11.84 5.91 15.69
CA GLU A 87 12.50 7.11 16.16
C GLU A 87 11.64 7.71 17.27
N ARG A 88 11.83 9.00 17.56
CA ARG A 88 10.96 9.71 18.49
C ARG A 88 9.48 9.54 18.11
N THR A 89 8.64 9.20 19.09
CA THR A 89 7.23 8.83 18.86
C THR A 89 6.43 9.93 18.16
N ASP A 90 6.68 11.20 18.49
CA ASP A 90 6.05 12.36 17.85
C ASP A 90 6.42 12.47 16.36
N LEU A 91 7.70 12.30 16.05
CA LEU A 91 8.22 12.36 14.70
C LEU A 91 7.69 11.18 13.86
N MET A 92 7.72 9.97 14.42
CA MET A 92 7.19 8.76 13.80
C MET A 92 5.69 8.92 13.47
N LYS A 93 4.88 9.40 14.42
CA LYS A 93 3.44 9.64 14.20
C LYS A 93 3.20 10.70 13.12
N ARG A 94 3.97 11.79 13.11
CA ARG A 94 3.88 12.83 12.08
C ARG A 94 4.20 12.26 10.69
N ASN A 95 5.28 11.51 10.58
CA ASN A 95 5.73 10.86 9.34
C ASN A 95 4.74 9.79 8.86
N LEU A 96 4.09 9.10 9.78
CA LEU A 96 3.04 8.14 9.45
C LEU A 96 1.78 8.84 8.93
N LEU A 97 1.34 9.90 9.62
CA LEU A 97 0.15 10.68 9.29
C LEU A 97 0.27 11.43 7.96
N SER A 98 1.49 11.82 7.56
CA SER A 98 1.73 12.45 6.26
C SER A 98 1.44 11.52 5.09
N VAL A 99 1.47 10.19 5.28
CA VAL A 99 1.22 9.22 4.21
C VAL A 99 -0.15 8.54 4.38
N ILE A 100 -0.43 7.99 5.56
CA ILE A 100 -1.60 7.10 5.76
C ILE A 100 -2.95 7.76 5.46
N LYS A 101 -3.06 9.09 5.60
CA LYS A 101 -4.30 9.83 5.31
C LYS A 101 -4.74 9.71 3.85
N PHE A 102 -3.81 9.45 2.93
CA PHE A 102 -4.08 9.26 1.51
C PHE A 102 -4.48 7.82 1.15
N PHE A 103 -4.28 6.87 2.07
CA PHE A 103 -4.58 5.45 1.89
C PHE A 103 -5.73 4.96 2.77
N ARG A 104 -6.57 5.87 3.30
CA ARG A 104 -7.69 5.54 4.19
C ARG A 104 -8.66 4.50 3.61
N GLN A 105 -8.90 4.52 2.30
CA GLN A 105 -9.76 3.54 1.62
C GLN A 105 -9.19 2.12 1.70
N PHE A 106 -7.87 1.98 1.83
CA PHE A 106 -7.17 0.70 1.93
C PHE A 106 -6.93 0.25 3.37
N LYS A 107 -7.59 0.86 4.36
CA LYS A 107 -7.37 0.57 5.79
C LYS A 107 -7.44 -0.91 6.13
N ASN A 108 -8.36 -1.64 5.53
CA ASN A 108 -8.52 -3.09 5.73
C ASN A 108 -7.48 -3.95 4.99
N LEU A 109 -6.76 -3.37 4.04
CA LEU A 109 -5.74 -4.03 3.23
C LEU A 109 -4.31 -3.60 3.61
N MET A 110 -4.17 -2.85 4.70
CA MET A 110 -2.89 -2.31 5.18
C MET A 110 -2.28 -3.15 6.31
N ILE A 111 -0.96 -3.30 6.26
CA ILE A 111 -0.08 -3.74 7.34
C ILE A 111 0.87 -2.57 7.65
N LEU A 112 1.10 -2.28 8.91
CA LEU A 112 2.07 -1.26 9.36
C LEU A 112 3.34 -1.95 9.84
N VAL A 113 4.49 -1.58 9.29
CA VAL A 113 5.79 -2.09 9.68
C VAL A 113 6.63 -0.95 10.25
N VAL A 114 6.96 -1.06 11.53
CA VAL A 114 7.91 -0.18 12.21
C VAL A 114 9.32 -0.68 11.92
N THR A 115 10.09 0.08 11.13
CA THR A 115 11.45 -0.28 10.74
C THR A 115 12.50 0.25 11.74
N HIS A 116 13.73 -0.27 11.71
CA HIS A 116 14.82 0.17 12.60
C HIS A 116 14.50 0.05 14.10
N PHE A 117 13.63 -0.90 14.46
CA PHE A 117 13.20 -1.10 15.85
C PHE A 117 14.29 -1.74 16.72
N ASP A 118 15.42 -2.12 16.12
CA ASP A 118 16.65 -2.53 16.79
C ASP A 118 17.27 -1.40 17.61
N LEU A 119 16.91 -0.15 17.30
CA LEU A 119 17.32 1.04 18.07
C LEU A 119 16.55 1.21 19.39
N SER A 120 15.55 0.37 19.68
CA SER A 120 14.81 0.43 20.94
C SER A 120 15.62 -0.19 22.08
N GLU A 121 15.84 0.59 23.15
CA GLU A 121 16.47 0.13 24.38
C GLU A 121 15.57 -0.83 25.17
N ASN A 122 14.25 -0.69 25.04
CA ASN A 122 13.25 -1.51 25.71
C ASN A 122 12.21 -2.06 24.72
N GLN A 123 12.66 -2.99 23.88
CA GLN A 123 11.87 -3.55 22.78
C GLN A 123 10.49 -4.08 23.23
N ASN A 124 10.41 -4.71 24.40
CA ASN A 124 9.16 -5.28 24.89
C ASN A 124 8.14 -4.20 25.29
N GLN A 125 8.60 -3.14 25.97
CA GLN A 125 7.71 -2.05 26.36
C GLN A 125 7.31 -1.21 25.15
N ASP A 126 8.29 -0.81 24.34
CA ASP A 126 8.04 0.02 23.15
C ASP A 126 7.12 -0.69 22.16
N LYS A 127 7.28 -2.02 21.98
CA LYS A 127 6.40 -2.81 21.11
C LYS A 127 4.95 -2.77 21.59
N ARG A 128 4.72 -2.92 22.90
CA ARG A 128 3.38 -2.84 23.51
C ARG A 128 2.78 -1.45 23.35
N ASP A 129 3.56 -0.41 23.66
CA ASP A 129 3.09 0.97 23.60
C ASP A 129 2.82 1.43 22.16
N LEU A 130 3.67 1.04 21.21
CA LEU A 130 3.49 1.31 19.79
C LEU A 130 2.29 0.58 19.22
N LYS A 131 2.11 -0.72 19.51
CA LYS A 131 0.91 -1.45 19.09
C LYS A 131 -0.35 -0.74 19.56
N LYS A 132 -0.43 -0.42 20.85
CA LYS A 132 -1.58 0.29 21.43
C LYS A 132 -1.81 1.66 20.79
N SER A 133 -0.73 2.42 20.59
CA SER A 133 -0.83 3.79 20.07
C SER A 133 -1.12 3.86 18.58
N LEU A 134 -0.76 2.85 17.79
CA LEU A 134 -0.97 2.80 16.34
C LEU A 134 -2.26 2.03 15.96
N ASN A 135 -2.86 1.32 16.91
CA ASN A 135 -4.00 0.44 16.66
C ASN A 135 -5.21 1.13 16.02
N TYR A 136 -5.44 2.41 16.33
CA TYR A 136 -6.56 3.18 15.77
C TYR A 136 -6.47 3.35 14.24
N LEU A 137 -5.25 3.25 13.70
CA LEU A 137 -4.99 3.38 12.27
C LEU A 137 -5.37 2.13 11.47
N LEU A 138 -5.54 0.97 12.12
CA LEU A 138 -5.79 -0.33 11.49
C LEU A 138 -7.00 -1.05 12.12
N ASP A 139 -8.08 -0.32 12.37
CA ASP A 139 -9.38 -0.88 12.83
C ASP A 139 -9.28 -1.73 14.10
N LYS A 140 -8.38 -1.33 15.00
CA LYS A 140 -8.13 -2.01 16.27
C LYS A 140 -7.49 -3.41 16.13
N ASP A 141 -6.95 -3.73 14.96
CA ASP A 141 -6.22 -4.99 14.68
C ASP A 141 -4.71 -4.83 14.93
N GLU A 142 -4.27 -5.12 16.15
CA GLU A 142 -2.86 -5.00 16.59
C GLU A 142 -1.92 -6.00 15.92
N GLU A 143 -2.45 -7.06 15.30
CA GLU A 143 -1.66 -8.07 14.61
C GLU A 143 -1.12 -7.56 13.28
N ARG A 144 -1.71 -6.49 12.73
CA ARG A 144 -1.25 -5.80 11.54
C ARG A 144 -0.18 -4.74 11.82
N VAL A 145 0.27 -4.60 13.07
CA VAL A 145 1.41 -3.74 13.46
C VAL A 145 2.62 -4.63 13.76
N MET A 146 3.65 -4.51 12.92
CA MET A 146 4.84 -5.35 12.92
C MET A 146 6.11 -4.53 13.13
N PHE A 147 7.20 -5.19 13.49
CA PHE A 147 8.46 -4.55 13.89
C PHE A 147 9.63 -5.24 13.21
N SER A 148 10.53 -4.48 12.59
CA SER A 148 11.62 -5.00 11.75
C SER A 148 12.89 -5.41 12.51
N ASN A 149 12.77 -6.06 13.67
CA ASN A 149 14.00 -6.50 14.35
C ASN A 149 14.50 -7.75 13.67
N ASN A 150 15.58 -7.62 12.89
CA ASN A 150 16.22 -8.71 12.15
C ASN A 150 15.19 -9.65 11.51
N PHE A 151 14.50 -9.19 10.45
CA PHE A 151 13.71 -10.04 9.56
C PHE A 151 14.59 -11.20 9.00
N GLU A 152 14.82 -12.22 9.81
CA GLU A 152 15.16 -13.57 9.44
C GLU A 152 13.84 -14.34 9.23
N GLN A 153 13.89 -15.68 9.17
CA GLN A 153 12.76 -16.55 8.78
C GLN A 153 11.45 -16.23 9.54
N ASP A 154 11.53 -15.93 10.84
CA ASP A 154 10.37 -15.62 11.69
C ASP A 154 9.60 -14.37 11.24
N GLY A 155 10.31 -13.37 10.69
CA GLY A 155 9.69 -12.11 10.28
C GLY A 155 8.91 -12.22 8.96
N GLN A 156 9.34 -13.12 8.06
CA GLN A 156 8.59 -13.42 6.83
C GLN A 156 7.30 -14.18 7.13
N GLU A 157 7.35 -15.15 8.05
CA GLU A 157 6.17 -15.93 8.42
C GLU A 157 5.08 -15.05 9.04
N VAL A 158 5.46 -14.11 9.91
CA VAL A 158 4.51 -13.17 10.53
C VAL A 158 3.84 -12.28 9.47
N ILE A 159 4.61 -11.77 8.49
CA ILE A 159 4.05 -10.99 7.37
C ILE A 159 3.09 -11.86 6.54
N ASP A 160 3.49 -13.08 6.20
CA ASP A 160 2.66 -14.02 5.46
C ASP A 160 1.32 -14.28 6.17
N GLN A 161 1.33 -14.48 7.49
CA GLN A 161 0.13 -14.71 8.30
C GLN A 161 -0.81 -13.50 8.27
N ALA A 162 -0.28 -12.27 8.39
CA ALA A 162 -1.13 -11.08 8.29
C ALA A 162 -1.70 -10.87 6.87
N ILE A 163 -0.93 -11.21 5.84
CA ILE A 163 -1.42 -11.18 4.46
C ILE A 163 -2.54 -12.20 4.27
N GLN A 164 -2.42 -13.42 4.81
CA GLN A 164 -3.49 -14.41 4.75
C GLN A 164 -4.77 -13.90 5.43
N LYS A 165 -4.64 -13.28 6.61
CA LYS A 165 -5.79 -12.65 7.29
C LYS A 165 -6.45 -11.56 6.45
N ILE A 166 -5.67 -10.77 5.70
CA ILE A 166 -6.21 -9.77 4.77
C ILE A 166 -6.96 -10.46 3.62
N ILE A 167 -6.40 -11.53 3.06
CA ILE A 167 -7.01 -12.30 1.96
C ILE A 167 -8.31 -12.98 2.41
N GLU A 168 -8.34 -13.59 3.59
CA GLU A 168 -9.53 -14.26 4.15
C GLU A 168 -10.67 -13.28 4.43
N LYS A 169 -10.33 -12.06 4.90
CA LYS A 169 -11.31 -10.98 5.10
C LYS A 169 -11.77 -10.33 3.79
N LYS A 170 -11.17 -10.68 2.63
CA LYS A 170 -11.34 -9.99 1.34
C LYS A 170 -12.63 -10.32 0.58
N ASN A 171 -13.60 -11.01 1.20
CA ASN A 171 -14.84 -11.40 0.50
C ASN A 171 -15.63 -10.21 -0.10
N GLU A 172 -15.29 -8.95 0.20
CA GLU A 172 -15.99 -7.76 -0.34
C GLU A 172 -15.09 -6.58 -0.81
N LEU A 173 -13.77 -6.63 -0.64
CA LEU A 173 -12.89 -5.46 -0.89
C LEU A 173 -11.84 -5.70 -1.98
N GLN A 174 -12.07 -5.16 -3.17
CA GLN A 174 -11.07 -5.10 -4.24
C GLN A 174 -10.12 -3.92 -4.04
N PHE A 175 -8.83 -4.13 -4.36
CA PHE A 175 -7.86 -3.05 -4.38
C PHE A 175 -8.10 -2.24 -5.67
N THR A 176 -8.70 -1.06 -5.55
CA THR A 176 -9.02 -0.16 -6.66
C THR A 176 -8.62 1.26 -6.31
N LEU A 177 -8.14 2.02 -7.30
CA LEU A 177 -7.81 3.44 -7.13
C LEU A 177 -9.04 4.34 -7.18
N LYS A 178 -10.22 3.80 -7.52
CA LYS A 178 -11.46 4.58 -7.62
C LYS A 178 -11.77 5.31 -6.31
N ASN A 179 -12.13 6.59 -6.40
CA ASN A 179 -12.37 7.52 -5.29
C ASN A 179 -11.14 7.81 -4.42
N THR A 180 -9.93 7.60 -4.95
CA THR A 180 -8.69 8.00 -4.29
C THR A 180 -8.03 9.16 -5.02
N ILE A 181 -7.08 9.82 -4.36
CA ILE A 181 -6.22 10.82 -5.02
C ILE A 181 -5.28 10.22 -6.08
N PHE A 182 -5.22 8.89 -6.16
CA PHE A 182 -4.44 8.15 -7.16
C PHE A 182 -5.31 7.72 -8.34
N GLU A 183 -6.63 7.98 -8.31
CA GLU A 183 -7.48 7.78 -9.48
C GLU A 183 -6.98 8.65 -10.62
N GLU A 184 -6.83 8.05 -11.80
CA GLU A 184 -6.46 8.83 -12.97
C GLU A 184 -7.64 9.60 -13.51
N PHE A 185 -7.34 10.78 -14.06
CA PHE A 185 -8.33 11.57 -14.77
C PHE A 185 -8.73 10.87 -16.08
N ASP A 186 -10.00 10.52 -16.22
CA ASP A 186 -10.56 10.09 -17.49
C ASP A 186 -10.83 11.33 -18.37
N GLU A 187 -9.89 11.66 -19.26
CA GLU A 187 -10.06 12.75 -20.23
C GLU A 187 -11.30 12.57 -21.12
N SER A 188 -11.73 11.33 -21.37
CA SER A 188 -12.90 11.05 -22.19
C SER A 188 -14.19 11.42 -21.46
N GLU A 189 -14.23 11.23 -20.14
CA GLU A 189 -15.34 11.61 -19.28
C GLU A 189 -15.46 13.14 -19.18
N GLN A 190 -14.34 13.85 -19.03
CA GLN A 190 -14.31 15.32 -19.08
C GLN A 190 -14.77 15.87 -20.43
N LYS A 191 -14.30 15.31 -21.55
CA LYS A 191 -14.73 15.73 -22.89
C LYS A 191 -16.25 15.57 -23.06
N LYS A 192 -16.82 14.47 -22.57
CA LYS A 192 -18.28 14.26 -22.55
C LYS A 192 -18.98 15.29 -21.67
N LEU A 193 -18.43 15.62 -20.49
CA LEU A 193 -19.00 16.58 -19.56
C LEU A 193 -19.00 18.00 -20.16
N LEU A 194 -17.90 18.41 -20.78
CA LEU A 194 -17.77 19.67 -21.52
C LEU A 194 -18.75 19.75 -22.69
N GLN A 195 -18.88 18.68 -23.47
CA GLN A 195 -19.85 18.60 -24.57
C GLN A 195 -21.29 18.72 -24.05
N ASN A 196 -21.63 18.04 -22.96
CA ASN A 196 -22.96 18.12 -22.36
C ASN A 196 -23.27 19.52 -21.80
N MET A 197 -22.29 20.18 -21.18
CA MET A 197 -22.42 21.57 -20.74
C MET A 197 -22.66 22.51 -21.93
N GLN A 198 -21.84 22.41 -22.98
CA GLN A 198 -22.01 23.22 -24.20
C GLN A 198 -23.39 23.03 -24.84
N GLN A 199 -23.90 21.79 -24.88
CA GLN A 199 -25.24 21.49 -25.38
C GLN A 199 -26.36 22.07 -24.50
N SER A 200 -26.16 22.13 -23.18
CA SER A 200 -27.13 22.77 -22.28
C SER A 200 -27.15 24.29 -22.40
N PHE A 201 -26.01 24.94 -22.66
CA PHE A 201 -25.94 26.38 -22.90
C PHE A 201 -26.51 26.79 -24.26
N ASN A 202 -26.38 25.96 -25.30
CA ASN A 202 -26.95 26.23 -26.62
C ASN A 202 -28.46 25.93 -26.74
N LYS A 203 -29.10 25.42 -25.69
CA LYS A 203 -30.54 25.12 -25.63
C LYS A 203 -31.34 26.18 -24.84
N CYS A 204 -30.67 27.19 -24.30
CA CYS A 204 -31.28 28.39 -23.70
C CYS A 204 -31.20 29.55 -24.70
#